data_AF-A0A520C7S3-F1
#
_entry.id   AF-A0A520C7S3-F1
#
_cell.length_a   1.000
_cell.length_b   1.000
_cell.length_c   1.000
_cell.angle_alpha   90.00
_cell.angle_beta   90.00
_cell.angle_gamma   90.00
#
_symmetry.space_group_name_H-M   'P 1'
#
loop_
_entity.id
_entity.type
_entity.pdbx_description
1 polymer ?
#
loop_
_entity_poly.entity_id
_entity_poly.type
_entity_poly.pdbx_seq_one_letter_code
_entity_poly.pdbx_strand_id
1 'polypeptide(L)' 'MTYCVGIKLNAGLVFLSDSRTNAGVDHISTFRKMIVYEQPGDRVMVLLSAGNLSISQSVREIL' A
#
# COMPACT_ATOMS: atom_id res chain seq x y z
N MET A 1 5.37 -6.40 11.36
CA MET A 1 5.09 -7.40 10.32
C MET A 1 4.24 -6.69 9.29
N THR A 2 4.67 -6.71 8.03
CA THR A 2 4.02 -6.00 6.92
C THR A 2 3.59 -7.04 5.91
N TYR A 3 2.29 -7.08 5.59
CA TYR A 3 1.71 -8.02 4.65
C TYR A 3 0.61 -7.38 3.81
N CYS A 4 0.76 -7.54 2.50
CA CYS A 4 -0.13 -7.01 1.48
C CYS A 4 -0.41 -8.13 0.46
N VAL A 5 -1.64 -8.18 -0.06
CA VAL A 5 -2.04 -9.13 -1.09
C VAL A 5 -2.90 -8.45 -2.15
N GLY A 6 -2.62 -8.78 -3.41
CA GLY A 6 -3.43 -8.41 -4.57
C GLY A 6 -3.82 -9.67 -5.32
N ILE A 7 -5.10 -9.81 -5.65
CA ILE A 7 -5.66 -10.99 -6.33
C ILE A 7 -6.31 -10.52 -7.62
N LYS A 8 -5.96 -11.19 -8.72
CA LYS A 8 -6.60 -11.02 -10.02
C LYS A 8 -7.58 -12.16 -10.26
N LEU A 9 -8.82 -11.81 -10.54
CA LEU A 9 -9.92 -12.71 -10.86
C LEU A 9 -10.47 -12.36 -12.24
N ASN A 10 -11.25 -13.26 -12.83
CA ASN A 10 -11.99 -12.97 -14.07
C ASN A 10 -13.01 -11.83 -13.87
N ALA A 11 -13.56 -11.69 -12.66
CA ALA A 11 -14.52 -10.65 -12.31
C ALA A 11 -13.89 -9.29 -11.95
N GLY A 12 -12.56 -9.23 -11.73
CA GLY A 12 -11.89 -8.00 -11.32
C GLY A 12 -10.69 -8.23 -10.41
N LEU A 13 -10.38 -7.23 -9.59
CA LEU A 13 -9.21 -7.21 -8.70
C LEU A 13 -9.64 -7.06 -7.23
N VAL A 14 -8.92 -7.72 -6.32
CA VAL A 14 -9.09 -7.59 -4.86
C VAL A 14 -7.76 -7.21 -4.23
N PHE A 15 -7.76 -6.23 -3.34
CA PHE A 15 -6.57 -5.77 -2.64
C PHE A 15 -6.80 -5.71 -1.14
N LEU A 16 -5.81 -6.15 -0.36
CA LEU A 16 -5.81 -6.10 1.10
C LEU A 16 -4.41 -5.73 1.60
N SER A 17 -4.34 -4.91 2.65
CA SER A 17 -3.09 -4.57 3.33
C SER A 17 -3.30 -4.46 4.82
N ASP A 18 -2.37 -4.98 5.61
CA ASP A 18 -2.29 -4.65 7.02
C ASP A 18 -1.69 -3.23 7.24
N SER A 19 -1.60 -2.79 8.49
CA SER A 19 -1.12 -1.44 8.83
C SER A 19 0.03 -1.40 9.85
N ARG A 20 0.42 -2.54 10.43
CA ARG A 20 1.52 -2.59 11.41
C ARG A 20 2.84 -2.38 10.68
N THR A 21 3.63 -1.40 11.10
CA THR A 21 4.90 -1.06 10.43
C THR A 21 6.00 -0.85 11.45
N ASN A 22 7.20 -1.33 11.15
CA ASN A 22 8.40 -0.98 11.90
C ASN A 22 8.96 0.34 11.33
N ALA A 23 8.96 1.39 12.14
CA ALA A 23 9.46 2.73 11.83
C ALA A 23 10.81 3.02 12.49
N GLY A 24 11.41 2.03 13.16
CA GLY A 24 12.65 2.16 13.93
C GLY A 24 12.70 1.15 15.08
N VAL A 25 13.85 1.07 15.75
CA VAL A 25 14.02 0.27 16.97
C VAL A 25 13.00 0.75 18.00
N ASP A 26 12.19 -0.16 18.54
CA ASP A 26 11.08 0.10 19.48
C ASP A 26 9.97 1.04 18.97
N HIS A 27 9.92 1.30 17.66
CA HIS A 27 8.90 2.13 17.04
C HIS A 27 8.04 1.29 16.09
N ILE A 28 7.05 0.60 16.66
CA ILE A 28 6.02 -0.12 15.89
C ILE A 28 4.73 0.68 15.92
N SER A 29 4.33 1.18 14.75
CA SER A 29 3.18 2.08 14.62
C SER A 29 2.26 1.65 13.47
N THR A 30 1.15 2.36 13.34
CA THR A 30 0.13 2.12 12.31
C THR A 30 0.35 3.08 11.15
N PHE A 31 0.67 2.56 9.97
CA PHE A 31 0.75 3.34 8.73
C PHE A 31 -0.08 2.70 7.63
N ARG A 32 -0.74 3.54 6.82
CA ARG A 32 -1.51 3.07 5.66
C ARG A 32 -0.56 2.57 4.57
N LYS A 33 -0.82 1.35 4.10
CA LYS A 33 -0.03 0.68 3.05
C LYS A 33 -0.75 0.53 1.72
N MET A 34 -2.01 0.98 1.64
CA MET A 34 -2.82 0.95 0.43
C MET A 34 -3.24 2.37 0.04
N ILE A 35 -3.04 2.70 -1.23
CA ILE A 35 -3.43 3.98 -1.82
C ILE A 35 -4.19 3.69 -3.11
N VAL A 36 -5.26 4.44 -3.34
CA VAL A 36 -6.07 4.36 -4.55
C VAL A 36 -5.92 5.67 -5.31
N TYR A 37 -5.49 5.56 -6.56
CA TYR A 37 -5.47 6.65 -7.52
C TYR A 37 -6.60 6.39 -8.53
N GLU A 38 -7.56 7.31 -8.61
CA GLU A 38 -8.75 7.13 -9.42
C GLU A 38 -8.98 8.34 -10.33
N GLN A 39 -9.19 8.06 -11.61
CA GLN A 39 -9.81 8.96 -12.58
C GLN A 39 -11.18 8.35 -12.93
N PRO A 40 -12.29 8.88 -12.37
CA PRO A 40 -13.62 8.29 -12.55
C PRO A 40 -13.99 8.16 -14.02
N GLY A 41 -14.43 6.96 -14.42
CA GLY A 41 -14.81 6.64 -15.80
C GLY A 41 -13.65 6.32 -16.75
N ASP A 42 -12.38 6.43 -16.32
CA ASP A 42 -11.21 6.09 -17.13
C ASP A 42 -10.37 4.97 -16.49
N ARG A 43 -9.79 5.21 -15.30
CA ARG A 43 -8.86 4.25 -14.69
C ARG A 43 -8.83 4.30 -13.17
N VAL A 44 -8.52 3.15 -12.57
CA VAL A 44 -8.21 2.99 -11.15
C VAL A 44 -6.88 2.26 -11.03
N MET A 45 -5.98 2.79 -10.20
CA MET A 45 -4.71 2.19 -9.87
C MET A 45 -4.60 2.05 -8.34
N VAL A 46 -4.18 0.88 -7.87
CA VAL A 46 -4.01 0.60 -6.44
C VAL A 46 -2.54 0.30 -6.16
N LEU A 47 -1.93 1.08 -5.27
CA LEU A 47 -0.55 0.91 -4.82
C LEU A 47 -0.54 0.27 -3.42
N LEU A 48 0.16 -0.85 -3.28
CA LEU A 48 0.43 -1.51 -1.99
C LEU A 48 1.92 -1.37 -1.64
N SER A 49 2.24 -1.03 -0.38
CA SER A 49 3.63 -0.88 0.07
C SER A 49 4.08 -1.96 1.05
N ALA A 50 5.36 -2.32 0.96
CA ALA A 50 6.05 -3.21 1.89
C ALA A 50 7.55 -2.85 1.95
N GLY A 51 8.23 -3.30 3.01
CA GLY A 51 9.66 -3.02 3.22
C GLY A 51 9.93 -1.77 4.05
N ASN A 52 10.97 -1.01 3.68
CA ASN A 52 11.42 0.16 4.43
C ASN A 52 10.40 1.31 4.33
N LEU A 53 9.95 1.82 5.48
CA LEU A 53 8.93 2.87 5.55
C LEU A 53 9.36 4.15 4.82
N SER A 54 10.59 4.64 5.07
CA SER A 54 11.09 5.87 4.45
C SER A 54 11.13 5.77 2.93
N ILE A 55 11.64 4.67 2.38
CA ILE A 55 11.71 4.47 0.92
C ILE A 55 10.29 4.43 0.32
N SER A 56 9.39 3.67 0.93
CA SER A 56 8.01 3.56 0.44
C SER A 56 7.25 4.89 0.48
N GLN A 57 7.53 5.74 1.48
CA GLN A 57 6.95 7.08 1.59
C GLN A 57 7.55 8.03 0.54
N SER A 58 8.86 8.00 0.32
CA SER A 58 9.50 8.84 -0.70
C SER A 58 9.00 8.51 -2.11
N VAL A 59 8.79 7.23 -2.44
CA VAL A 59 8.19 6.85 -3.73
C VAL A 59 6.76 7.37 -3.83
N ARG A 60 5.97 7.23 -2.76
CA ARG A 60 4.60 7.74 -2.71
C ARG A 60 4.53 9.26 -2.90
N GLU A 61 5.43 10.02 -2.29
CA GLU A 61 5.39 11.49 -2.36
C GLU A 61 5.62 12.05 -3.78
N ILE A 62 6.24 11.25 -4.66
CA ILE A 62 6.51 11.63 -6.05
C ILE A 62 5.36 11.17 -6.98
N LEU A 63 4.45 10.31 -6.50
CA LEU A 63 3.30 9.75 -7.24
C LEU A 63 1.98 10.45 -6.89
#